data_AF-A0A1R1DZX8-F1
#
_entry.id   AF-A0A1R1DZX8-F1
#
_cell.length_a   1.000
_cell.length_b   1.000
_cell.length_c   1.000
_cell.angle_alpha   90.00
_cell.angle_beta   90.00
_cell.angle_gamma   90.00
#
_symmetry.space_group_name_H-M   'P 1'
#
loop_
_entity.id
_entity.type
_entity.pdbx_description
1 polymer ?
#
loop_
_entity_poly.entity_id
_entity_poly.type
_entity_poly.pdbx_seq_one_letter_code
_entity_poly.pdbx_strand_id
1 'polypeptide(L)'
;MQHLAQIHMDSAARMLHPTSAYICILFSDRALEYMLKALYMKEKNCLFPPPSFTLQDVIELTTQNSVPDLDRALFMYTIHFLAGYNDVSFLRFIHTSQLQKLLKQIDDVMLHLSARVASHPSESYRPIFPNQRKPGSSTPH
;
A
#
# COMPACT_ATOMS: atom_id res chain seq x y z
N MET A 1 -9.62 -0.77 10.75
CA MET A 1 -8.79 -1.46 9.73
C MET A 1 -7.58 -0.62 9.29
N GLN A 2 -7.73 0.65 8.94
CA GLN A 2 -6.62 1.51 8.48
C GLN A 2 -5.41 1.59 9.44
N HIS A 3 -5.62 1.59 10.76
CA HIS A 3 -4.53 1.55 11.73
C HIS A 3 -3.67 0.28 11.62
N LEU A 4 -4.27 -0.88 11.36
CA LEU A 4 -3.54 -2.14 11.13
C LEU A 4 -2.69 -2.03 9.87
N ALA A 5 -3.23 -1.38 8.83
CA ALA A 5 -2.52 -1.14 7.59
C ALA A 5 -1.27 -0.26 7.82
N GLN A 6 -1.37 0.77 8.66
CA GLN A 6 -0.22 1.58 9.09
C GLN A 6 0.84 0.73 9.82
N ILE A 7 0.43 -0.08 10.81
CA ILE A 7 1.35 -0.92 11.60
C ILE A 7 2.18 -1.83 10.69
N HIS A 8 1.54 -2.41 9.67
CA HIS A 8 2.22 -3.29 8.72
C HIS A 8 3.20 -2.52 7.83
N MET A 9 2.84 -1.34 7.32
CA MET A 9 3.79 -0.51 6.56
C MET A 9 4.97 -0.06 7.42
N ASP A 10 4.73 0.37 8.66
CA ASP A 10 5.80 0.71 9.61
C ASP A 10 6.74 -0.49 9.86
N SER A 11 6.18 -1.70 9.89
CA SER A 11 6.94 -2.94 10.05
C SER A 11 7.76 -3.28 8.81
N ALA A 12 7.21 -3.10 7.60
CA ALA A 12 7.95 -3.24 6.35
C ALA A 12 9.13 -2.25 6.29
N ALA A 13 8.91 -1.00 6.69
CA ALA A 13 9.96 0.03 6.73
C ALA A 13 11.09 -0.33 7.70
N ARG A 14 10.77 -0.83 8.90
CA ARG A 14 11.77 -1.28 9.88
C ARG A 14 12.59 -2.47 9.41
N MET A 15 12.00 -3.34 8.58
CA MET A 15 12.64 -4.53 8.03
C MET A 15 13.36 -4.27 6.70
N LEU A 16 13.51 -3.01 6.28
CA LEU A 16 14.06 -2.64 4.98
C LEU A 16 15.54 -3.07 4.86
N HIS A 17 15.73 -4.28 4.37
CA HIS A 17 17.02 -4.89 4.10
C HIS A 17 16.85 -5.97 3.03
N PRO A 18 17.80 -6.17 2.10
CA PRO A 18 17.71 -7.17 1.04
C PRO A 18 17.38 -8.59 1.52
N THR A 19 18.03 -9.03 2.61
CA THR A 19 17.80 -10.37 3.19
C THR A 19 16.41 -10.53 3.80
N SER A 20 15.69 -9.43 4.03
CA SER A 20 14.34 -9.39 4.59
C SER A 20 13.30 -8.95 3.57
N ALA A 21 13.64 -8.97 2.27
CA ALA A 21 12.74 -8.52 1.20
C ALA A 21 11.40 -9.25 1.19
N TYR A 22 11.40 -10.57 1.39
CA TYR A 22 10.16 -11.34 1.49
C TYR A 22 9.29 -10.89 2.66
N ILE A 23 9.90 -10.61 3.82
CA ILE A 23 9.18 -10.11 5.00
C ILE A 23 8.58 -8.72 4.73
N CYS A 24 9.30 -7.86 4.01
CA CYS A 24 8.78 -6.56 3.57
C CYS A 24 7.55 -6.72 2.66
N ILE A 25 7.59 -7.68 1.71
CA ILE A 25 6.46 -7.99 0.82
C ILE A 25 5.27 -8.54 1.62
N LEU A 26 5.49 -9.46 2.56
CA LEU A 26 4.44 -10.00 3.43
C LEU A 26 3.73 -8.90 4.22
N PHE A 27 4.49 -7.99 4.84
CA PHE A 27 3.90 -6.86 5.54
C PHE A 27 3.15 -5.92 4.59
N SER A 28 3.68 -5.69 3.40
CA SER A 28 3.03 -4.85 2.40
C SER A 28 1.70 -5.44 1.90
N ASP A 29 1.65 -6.75 1.66
CA ASP A 29 0.42 -7.47 1.32
C ASP A 29 -0.65 -7.31 2.41
N ARG A 30 -0.28 -7.53 3.68
CA ARG A 30 -1.21 -7.33 4.81
C ARG A 30 -1.66 -5.88 4.95
N ALA A 31 -0.76 -4.92 4.69
CA ALA A 31 -1.13 -3.51 4.69
C ALA A 31 -2.19 -3.20 3.62
N LEU A 32 -1.96 -3.64 2.37
CA LEU A 32 -2.90 -3.46 1.27
C LEU A 32 -4.25 -4.15 1.57
N GLU A 33 -4.23 -5.36 2.11
CA GLU A 33 -5.44 -6.11 2.50
C GLU A 33 -6.26 -5.32 3.54
N TYR A 34 -5.63 -4.84 4.61
CA TYR A 34 -6.34 -4.07 5.64
C TYR A 34 -6.81 -2.69 5.14
N MET A 35 -6.08 -2.07 4.21
CA MET A 35 -6.53 -0.82 3.59
C MET A 35 -7.76 -1.06 2.71
N LEU A 36 -7.76 -2.11 1.88
CA LEU A 36 -8.93 -2.50 1.10
C LEU A 36 -10.14 -2.82 1.98
N LYS A 37 -9.93 -3.55 3.09
CA LYS A 37 -10.98 -3.80 4.09
C LYS A 37 -11.54 -2.51 4.66
N ALA A 38 -10.69 -1.54 4.98
CA ALA A 38 -11.11 -0.23 5.49
C ALA A 38 -11.95 0.53 4.45
N LEU A 39 -11.51 0.52 3.19
CA LEU A 39 -12.20 1.16 2.08
C LEU A 39 -13.55 0.52 1.79
N TYR A 40 -13.59 -0.81 1.73
CA TYR A 40 -14.83 -1.56 1.55
C TYR A 40 -15.86 -1.22 2.62
N MET A 41 -15.45 -1.26 3.90
CA MET A 41 -16.32 -0.91 5.03
C MET A 41 -16.86 0.52 4.91
N LYS A 42 -16.02 1.47 4.50
CA LYS A 42 -16.40 2.87 4.32
C LYS A 42 -17.39 3.05 3.16
N GLU A 43 -17.11 2.46 2.00
CA GLU A 43 -17.90 2.68 0.78
C GLU A 43 -19.21 1.91 0.75
N LYS A 44 -19.22 0.71 1.34
CA LYS A 44 -20.43 -0.11 1.45
C LYS A 44 -21.21 0.16 2.75
N ASN A 45 -20.74 1.09 3.58
CA ASN A 45 -21.30 1.43 4.89
C ASN A 45 -21.56 0.17 5.74
N CYS A 46 -20.58 -0.72 5.82
CA CYS A 46 -20.69 -1.99 6.53
C CYS A 46 -19.63 -2.09 7.65
N LEU A 47 -19.97 -2.86 8.70
CA LEU A 47 -19.09 -3.08 9.84
C LEU A 47 -18.06 -4.20 9.60
N PHE A 48 -18.35 -5.11 8.69
CA PHE A 48 -17.53 -6.29 8.43
C PHE A 48 -17.19 -6.41 6.95
N PRO A 49 -15.90 -6.49 6.58
CA PRO A 49 -15.48 -6.77 5.22
C PRO A 49 -15.55 -8.28 4.94
N PRO A 50 -15.53 -8.70 3.66
CA PRO A 50 -15.40 -10.11 3.29
C PRO A 50 -14.04 -10.69 3.76
N PRO A 51 -13.93 -12.03 3.85
CA PRO A 51 -12.69 -12.70 4.25
C PRO A 51 -11.57 -12.55 3.20
N SER A 52 -11.93 -12.42 1.92
CA SER A 52 -11.01 -12.19 0.80
C SER A 52 -11.67 -11.30 -0.25
N PHE A 53 -10.85 -10.73 -1.14
CA PHE A 53 -11.30 -9.95 -2.29
C PHE A 53 -10.97 -10.67 -3.58
N THR A 54 -11.90 -10.63 -4.54
CA THR A 54 -11.67 -11.02 -5.93
C THR A 54 -11.02 -9.89 -6.71
N LEU A 55 -10.56 -10.18 -7.94
CA LEU A 55 -9.93 -9.16 -8.78
C LEU A 55 -10.92 -8.06 -9.13
N GLN A 56 -12.17 -8.43 -9.35
CA GLN A 56 -13.26 -7.52 -9.59
C GLN A 56 -13.47 -6.58 -8.39
N ASP A 57 -13.48 -7.12 -7.16
CA ASP A 57 -13.62 -6.30 -5.95
C ASP A 57 -12.49 -5.28 -5.84
N VAL A 58 -11.24 -5.69 -6.11
CA VAL A 58 -10.09 -4.78 -6.07
C VAL A 58 -10.20 -3.70 -7.14
N ILE A 59 -10.58 -4.05 -8.38
CA ILE A 59 -10.78 -3.07 -9.46
C ILE A 59 -11.85 -2.05 -9.08
N GLU A 60 -12.98 -2.49 -8.54
CA GLU A 60 -14.05 -1.60 -8.09
C GLU A 60 -13.57 -0.68 -6.97
N LEU A 61 -12.87 -1.24 -5.99
CA LEU A 61 -12.33 -0.47 -4.86
C LEU A 61 -11.21 0.48 -5.29
N THR A 62 -10.43 0.20 -6.34
CA THR A 62 -9.36 1.11 -6.82
C THR A 62 -9.84 2.13 -7.84
N THR A 63 -11.05 1.98 -8.38
CA THR A 63 -11.65 2.89 -9.38
C THR A 63 -11.74 4.33 -8.86
N GLN A 64 -11.34 5.29 -9.69
CA GLN A 64 -11.52 6.72 -9.45
C GLN A 64 -12.18 7.39 -10.64
N ASN A 65 -13.11 8.31 -10.39
CA ASN A 65 -13.80 9.08 -11.43
C ASN A 65 -14.45 8.20 -12.51
N SER A 66 -14.97 7.04 -12.12
CA SER A 66 -15.57 6.03 -13.02
C SER A 66 -14.60 5.40 -14.04
N VAL A 67 -13.29 5.60 -13.88
CA VAL A 67 -12.25 4.94 -14.68
C VAL A 67 -11.54 3.87 -13.83
N PRO A 68 -11.54 2.60 -14.25
CA PRO A 68 -10.79 1.55 -13.58
C PRO A 68 -9.29 1.85 -13.56
N ASP A 69 -8.68 1.83 -12.37
CA ASP A 69 -7.23 1.89 -12.22
C ASP A 69 -6.65 0.47 -12.26
N LEU A 70 -6.54 -0.06 -13.48
CA LEU A 70 -6.05 -1.43 -13.71
C LEU A 70 -4.59 -1.58 -13.30
N ASP A 71 -3.76 -0.55 -13.49
CA ASP A 71 -2.35 -0.59 -13.12
C ASP A 71 -2.19 -0.76 -11.61
N ARG A 72 -2.96 -0.01 -10.81
CA ARG A 72 -2.98 -0.19 -9.35
C ARG A 72 -3.51 -1.55 -8.93
N ALA A 73 -4.62 -1.99 -9.54
CA ALA A 73 -5.21 -3.29 -9.21
C ALA A 73 -4.23 -4.43 -9.50
N LEU A 74 -3.59 -4.43 -10.67
CA LEU A 74 -2.59 -5.41 -11.07
C LEU A 74 -1.34 -5.34 -10.18
N PHE A 75 -0.90 -4.15 -9.80
CA PHE A 75 0.20 -3.98 -8.86
C PHE A 75 -0.12 -4.63 -7.51
N MET A 76 -1.29 -4.37 -6.94
CA MET A 76 -1.72 -4.98 -5.67
C MET A 76 -1.81 -6.51 -5.78
N TYR A 77 -2.34 -7.03 -6.89
CA TYR A 77 -2.36 -8.46 -7.17
C TYR A 77 -0.97 -9.08 -7.28
N THR A 78 -0.02 -8.34 -7.85
CA THR A 78 1.37 -8.78 -7.94
C THR A 78 1.99 -8.90 -6.55
N ILE A 79 1.77 -7.91 -5.66
CA ILE A 79 2.22 -7.99 -4.26
C ILE A 79 1.60 -9.20 -3.56
N HIS A 80 0.29 -9.41 -3.72
CA HIS A 80 -0.42 -10.53 -3.11
C HIS A 80 0.12 -11.89 -3.60
N PHE A 81 0.35 -12.01 -4.90
CA PHE A 81 0.97 -13.20 -5.49
C PHE A 81 2.37 -13.44 -4.91
N LEU A 82 3.22 -12.41 -4.87
CA LEU A 82 4.58 -12.52 -4.33
C LEU A 82 4.60 -12.91 -2.84
N ALA A 83 3.61 -12.45 -2.06
CA ALA A 83 3.45 -12.79 -0.66
C ALA A 83 2.99 -14.24 -0.43
N GLY A 84 2.21 -14.80 -1.35
CA GLY A 84 1.73 -16.19 -1.30
C GLY A 84 2.65 -17.20 -1.99
N TYR A 85 3.70 -16.76 -2.68
CA TYR A 85 4.55 -17.63 -3.48
C TYR A 85 5.56 -18.38 -2.61
N ASN A 86 5.62 -19.72 -2.76
CA ASN A 86 6.45 -20.57 -1.90
C ASN A 86 7.95 -20.52 -2.23
N ASP A 87 8.32 -20.22 -3.48
CA ASP A 87 9.73 -20.13 -3.90
C ASP A 87 10.15 -18.67 -4.07
N VAL A 88 10.59 -18.07 -2.97
CA VAL A 88 11.07 -16.69 -2.93
C VAL A 88 12.57 -16.57 -3.18
N SER A 89 13.19 -17.61 -3.75
CA SER A 89 14.62 -17.61 -4.02
C SER A 89 15.05 -16.43 -4.88
N PHE A 90 14.24 -16.00 -5.85
CA PHE A 90 14.53 -14.85 -6.71
C PHE A 90 14.62 -13.52 -5.94
N LEU A 91 13.96 -13.39 -4.79
CA LEU A 91 14.05 -12.18 -3.97
C LEU A 91 15.44 -11.98 -3.37
N ARG A 92 16.30 -13.02 -3.34
CA ARG A 92 17.70 -12.88 -2.89
C ARG A 92 18.53 -11.92 -3.77
N PHE A 93 18.08 -11.68 -5.00
CA PHE A 93 18.74 -10.80 -5.96
C PHE A 93 18.23 -9.37 -5.91
N ILE A 94 17.24 -9.06 -5.05
CA ILE A 94 16.72 -7.70 -4.93
C ILE A 94 17.72 -6.83 -4.17
N HIS A 95 18.07 -5.68 -4.75
CA HIS A 95 18.88 -4.68 -4.08
C HIS A 95 18.02 -3.80 -3.16
N THR A 96 18.64 -3.21 -2.14
CA THR A 96 17.95 -2.29 -1.20
C THR A 96 17.21 -1.17 -1.93
N SER A 97 17.81 -0.62 -3.00
CA SER A 97 17.20 0.45 -3.80
C SER A 97 15.96 -0.01 -4.57
N GLN A 98 15.93 -1.27 -5.03
CA GLN A 98 14.75 -1.86 -5.68
C GLN A 98 13.64 -2.11 -4.65
N LEU A 99 14.00 -2.63 -3.48
CA LEU A 99 13.05 -2.84 -2.39
C LEU A 99 12.47 -1.50 -1.87
N GLN A 100 13.28 -0.45 -1.77
CA GLN A 100 12.82 0.90 -1.44
C GLN A 100 11.84 1.44 -2.49
N LYS A 101 12.14 1.26 -3.79
CA LYS A 101 11.24 1.66 -4.87
C LYS A 101 9.91 0.91 -4.77
N LEU A 102 9.95 -0.39 -4.50
CA LEU A 102 8.75 -1.21 -4.29
C LEU A 102 7.93 -0.69 -3.11
N LEU A 103 8.54 -0.51 -1.95
CA LEU A 103 7.86 0.01 -0.76
C LEU A 103 7.30 1.42 -0.99
N LYS A 104 8.00 2.27 -1.76
CA LYS A 104 7.50 3.60 -2.11
C LYS A 104 6.26 3.53 -3.00
N GLN A 105 6.22 2.63 -3.98
CA GLN A 105 5.03 2.42 -4.80
C GLN A 105 3.83 1.94 -3.95
N ILE A 106 4.08 1.07 -2.98
CA ILE A 106 3.05 0.65 -2.02
C ILE A 106 2.63 1.84 -1.14
N ASP A 107 3.57 2.65 -0.66
CA ASP A 107 3.32 3.87 0.12
C ASP A 107 2.39 4.85 -0.64
N ASP A 108 2.63 5.03 -1.94
CA ASP A 108 1.81 5.87 -2.82
C ASP A 108 0.38 5.30 -2.99
N VAL A 109 0.24 3.98 -3.15
CA VAL A 109 -1.07 3.31 -3.17
C VAL A 109 -1.81 3.49 -1.85
N MET A 110 -1.11 3.31 -0.73
CA MET A 110 -1.67 3.45 0.62
C MET A 110 -2.17 4.87 0.88
N LEU A 111 -1.39 5.89 0.52
CA LEU A 111 -1.80 7.30 0.58
C LEU A 111 -3.09 7.53 -0.20
N HIS A 112 -3.10 7.07 -1.45
CA HIS A 112 -4.22 7.25 -2.35
C HIS A 112 -5.52 6.62 -1.83
N LEU A 113 -5.46 5.36 -1.39
CA LEU A 113 -6.63 4.67 -0.85
C LEU A 113 -7.09 5.29 0.47
N SER A 114 -6.14 5.68 1.34
CA SER A 114 -6.46 6.25 2.65
C SER A 114 -7.23 7.57 2.56
N ALA A 115 -7.00 8.36 1.51
CA ALA A 115 -7.70 9.62 1.29
C ALA A 115 -9.22 9.43 1.11
N ARG A 116 -9.66 8.24 0.69
CA ARG A 116 -11.08 7.87 0.57
C ARG A 116 -11.65 7.25 1.85
N VAL A 117 -10.80 6.79 2.76
CA VAL A 117 -11.22 6.19 4.03
C VAL A 117 -11.34 7.25 5.13
N ALA A 118 -10.33 8.11 5.24
CA ALA A 118 -10.19 9.06 6.33
C ALA A 118 -11.27 10.15 6.27
N SER A 119 -11.93 10.41 7.40
CA SER A 119 -12.89 11.53 7.49
C SER A 119 -12.18 12.83 7.87
N HIS A 120 -11.02 12.71 8.55
CA HIS A 120 -10.13 13.81 8.87
C HIS A 120 -8.68 13.51 8.46
N PRO A 121 -7.86 14.53 8.13
CA PRO A 121 -6.45 14.34 7.77
C PRO A 121 -5.62 13.61 8.84
N SER A 122 -5.94 13.79 10.12
CA SER A 122 -5.28 13.11 11.25
C SER A 122 -5.53 11.61 11.31
N GLU A 123 -6.58 11.13 10.63
CA GLU A 123 -6.93 9.71 10.53
C GLU A 123 -6.32 9.09 9.27
N SER A 124 -5.69 9.88 8.39
CA SER A 124 -5.10 9.42 7.14
C SER A 124 -3.85 8.57 7.37
N TYR A 125 -3.55 7.73 6.39
CA TYR A 125 -2.31 6.95 6.39
C TYR A 125 -1.11 7.91 6.36
N ARG A 126 -0.10 7.58 7.17
CA ARG A 126 1.13 8.36 7.26
C ARG A 126 2.21 7.65 6.43
N PRO A 127 2.79 8.32 5.43
CA PRO A 127 3.76 7.69 4.55
C PRO A 127 5.01 7.30 5.33
N ILE A 128 5.54 6.11 5.02
CA ILE A 128 6.79 5.62 5.63
C ILE A 128 8.02 6.30 5.01
N PHE A 129 7.88 6.89 3.82
CA PHE A 129 8.87 7.77 3.22
C PHE A 129 8.33 9.20 3.16
N PRO A 130 8.64 10.07 4.13
CA PRO A 130 8.21 11.46 4.06
C PRO A 130 8.79 12.12 2.79
N ASN A 131 7.92 12.76 2.01
CA ASN A 131 8.32 13.51 0.82
C ASN A 131 9.43 14.50 1.20
N GLN A 132 10.62 14.34 0.63
CA GLN A 132 11.61 15.42 0.59
C GLN A 132 11.06 16.52 -0.33
N ARG A 133 10.25 17.42 0.22
CA ARG A 133 9.92 18.67 -0.47
C ARG A 133 11.25 19.39 -0.70
N LYS A 134 11.67 19.55 -1.96
CA LYS A 134 12.70 20.55 -2.31
C LYS A 134 12.19 21.88 -1.75
N PRO A 135 12.97 22.60 -0.91
CA PRO A 135 12.58 23.94 -0.51
C PRO A 135 12.48 24.77 -1.80
N GLY A 136 11.27 25.26 -2.09
CA GLY A 136 11.06 26.20 -3.17
C GLY A 136 11.96 27.40 -2.93
N SER A 137 12.79 27.70 -3.93
CA SER A 137 13.52 28.94 -4.03
C SER A 137 12.51 30.10 -4.04
N SER A 138 12.30 30.69 -2.88
CA SER A 138 11.73 32.02 -2.75
C SER A 138 12.74 33.01 -3.32
N THR A 139 12.51 33.47 -4.55
CA THR A 139 13.05 34.75 -5.03
C THR A 139 12.30 35.87 -4.31
N PRO A 140 12.98 36.79 -3.60
CA PRO A 140 12.43 38.11 -3.35
C PRO A 140 12.83 39.08 -4.47
N HIS A 141 11.93 40.04 -4.67
CA HIS A 141 12.02 41.19 -5.57
C HIS A 141 13.31 42.01 -5.44
#